data_AF-A0AB39ND11-F1
#
_entry.id   AF-A0AB39ND11-F1
#
_cell.length_a   1.000
_cell.length_b   1.000
_cell.length_c   1.000
_cell.angle_alpha   90.00
_cell.angle_beta   90.00
_cell.angle_gamma   90.00
#
_symmetry.space_group_name_H-M   'P 1'
#
loop_
_entity.id
_entity.type
_entity.pdbx_description
1 polymer ?
#
loop_
_entity_poly.entity_id
_entity_poly.type
_entity_poly.pdbx_seq_one_letter_code
_entity_poly.pdbx_strand_id
1 'polypeptide(L)'
;MARPGPVRLAPLQGETNLSYLDRLADRYRLGVRDLIPSLLQVGGGLFKGYRTDGEVYLNAEARARISAFCRVPEEILQRALPAWTAQEPLSPDGAGAAGRFRFGAVVPSAGEGCRLCTTARTGRAKPARVYLQPHTRICRRHRRWMLGTHWIDGGPADTEQVDLAELPQMVAAHRQHRDLLRHRPDAAKASEVAHAVIVSWWAQQWPEEEQWPRRALRLAPPGTDPGWWRLLTRDAVTYPETVALTSVLTNERTRQRLLADTGRHLPHTLAHTPALVTQLARATNRPWLAERITSTSAGPLLLWVQHCVRADADAAVADRRWTLHMAHRPRPIARELTAYRDAAQQPEKAAVGTRLHLGLRHTSDQAFTTGLAHARAYAAVHGHLAAPIHSRFNGFALGRWLSNHRKFPAMPPEHVAELEALDPWWRPPWTVMWQRFYYQARDHTRARGALRPEHGFPTTGFGLGEWLYSQCTGYDSLHPGQQRLLADIGLTHEAVQAARPRRKHMATHFQRVLACARAFADTHGTLVTAPTSYVTAPPPPARWHCRRSTPGGTRPGRWNGSAPGTRHAPTSTAVTSWIPRPGSPAPPAHSPRG
;
A
#
# COMPACT_ATOMS: atom_id res chain seq x y z
N MET A 1 -18.34 -21.94 -45.16
CA MET A 1 -18.67 -22.55 -43.85
C MET A 1 -17.65 -23.64 -43.53
N ALA A 2 -17.24 -23.79 -42.27
CA ALA A 2 -16.40 -24.91 -41.86
C ALA A 2 -17.21 -26.22 -41.89
N ARG A 3 -16.65 -27.30 -42.45
CA ARG A 3 -17.30 -28.62 -42.40
C ARG A 3 -17.29 -29.13 -40.94
N PRO A 4 -18.40 -29.70 -40.43
CA PRO A 4 -18.44 -30.24 -39.08
C PRO A 4 -17.46 -31.41 -38.94
N GLY A 5 -16.72 -31.46 -37.84
CA GLY A 5 -15.81 -32.55 -37.55
C GLY A 5 -16.55 -33.82 -37.12
N PRO A 6 -15.98 -35.02 -37.35
CA PRO A 6 -16.57 -36.27 -36.90
C PRO A 6 -16.67 -36.40 -35.37
N VAL A 7 -15.82 -35.71 -34.60
CA VAL A 7 -15.76 -35.85 -33.14
C VAL A 7 -16.59 -34.78 -32.42
N ARG A 8 -17.56 -35.23 -31.62
CA ARG A 8 -18.18 -34.41 -30.57
C ARG A 8 -17.34 -34.45 -29.28
N LEU A 9 -17.02 -33.29 -28.71
CA LEU A 9 -16.28 -33.17 -27.44
C LEU A 9 -17.05 -32.32 -26.44
N ALA A 10 -17.49 -32.92 -25.32
CA ALA A 10 -18.10 -32.19 -24.23
C ALA A 10 -17.06 -31.34 -23.46
N PRO A 11 -17.33 -30.04 -23.22
CA PRO A 11 -16.48 -29.20 -22.37
C PRO A 11 -16.63 -29.59 -20.89
N LEU A 12 -15.61 -29.31 -20.08
CA LEU A 12 -15.68 -29.47 -18.63
C LEU A 12 -16.00 -28.13 -17.96
N GLN A 13 -16.78 -28.19 -16.89
CA GLN A 13 -17.18 -26.99 -16.13
C GLN A 13 -15.96 -26.31 -15.48
N GLY A 14 -15.73 -25.04 -15.85
CA GLY A 14 -14.60 -24.22 -15.40
C GLY A 14 -13.31 -24.41 -16.22
N GLU A 15 -13.35 -25.13 -17.33
CA GLU A 15 -12.20 -25.41 -18.20
C GLU A 15 -11.71 -24.17 -18.96
N THR A 16 -10.41 -24.08 -19.22
CA THR A 16 -9.80 -23.02 -20.04
C THR A 16 -10.09 -23.24 -21.53
N ASN A 17 -10.18 -22.17 -22.31
CA ASN A 17 -10.39 -22.30 -23.76
C ASN A 17 -9.27 -23.14 -24.37
N LEU A 18 -8.02 -22.88 -23.98
CA LEU A 18 -6.85 -23.62 -24.43
C LEU A 18 -6.93 -25.12 -24.10
N SER A 19 -7.38 -25.50 -22.90
CA SER A 19 -7.54 -26.91 -22.52
C SER A 19 -8.58 -27.61 -23.35
N TYR A 20 -9.74 -26.96 -23.57
CA TYR A 20 -10.80 -27.52 -24.40
C TYR A 20 -10.31 -27.77 -25.83
N LEU A 21 -9.60 -26.81 -26.42
CA LEU A 21 -9.07 -26.90 -27.78
C LEU A 21 -7.90 -27.89 -27.91
N ASP A 22 -7.04 -28.01 -26.91
CA ASP A 22 -5.96 -29.00 -26.89
C ASP A 22 -6.49 -30.43 -26.67
N ARG A 23 -7.57 -30.60 -25.90
CA ARG A 23 -8.33 -31.85 -25.85
C ARG A 23 -9.13 -32.12 -27.13
N LEU A 24 -9.53 -31.09 -27.88
CA LEU A 24 -10.17 -31.27 -29.18
C LEU A 24 -9.15 -31.76 -30.22
N ALA A 25 -7.98 -31.12 -30.30
CA ALA A 25 -6.89 -31.52 -31.19
C ALA A 25 -6.39 -32.95 -30.92
N ASP A 26 -6.29 -33.34 -29.64
CA ASP A 26 -5.97 -34.71 -29.21
C ASP A 26 -6.85 -35.79 -29.85
N ARG A 27 -8.15 -35.49 -30.03
CA ARG A 27 -9.12 -36.43 -30.62
C ARG A 27 -8.86 -36.68 -32.11
N TYR A 28 -8.14 -35.77 -32.76
CA TYR A 28 -7.67 -35.89 -34.15
C TYR A 28 -6.20 -36.32 -34.24
N ARG A 29 -5.53 -36.61 -33.10
CA ARG A 29 -4.08 -36.86 -33.00
C ARG A 29 -3.22 -35.70 -33.55
N LEU A 30 -3.71 -34.46 -33.41
CA LEU A 30 -3.02 -33.23 -33.80
C LEU A 30 -2.66 -32.39 -32.56
N GLY A 31 -1.67 -31.51 -32.69
CA GLY A 31 -1.42 -30.48 -31.68
C GLY A 31 -2.44 -29.34 -31.79
N VAL A 32 -2.71 -28.66 -30.66
CA VAL A 32 -3.55 -27.44 -30.66
C VAL A 32 -2.99 -26.35 -31.59
N ARG A 33 -1.67 -26.33 -31.75
CA ARG A 33 -0.92 -25.41 -32.63
C ARG A 33 -1.10 -25.70 -34.12
N ASP A 34 -1.60 -26.88 -34.48
CA ASP A 34 -1.77 -27.31 -35.87
C ASP A 34 -3.25 -27.24 -36.24
N LEU A 35 -4.12 -27.88 -35.44
CA LEU A 35 -5.56 -27.91 -35.72
C LEU A 35 -6.21 -26.52 -35.69
N ILE A 36 -5.91 -25.71 -34.67
CA ILE A 36 -6.67 -24.46 -34.45
C ILE A 36 -6.33 -23.38 -35.48
N PRO A 37 -5.06 -23.10 -35.83
CA PRO A 37 -4.77 -22.12 -36.89
C PRO A 37 -5.36 -22.54 -38.24
N SER A 38 -5.29 -23.82 -38.61
CA SER A 38 -5.91 -24.35 -39.83
C SER A 38 -7.44 -24.25 -39.82
N LEU A 39 -8.10 -24.59 -38.70
CA LEU A 39 -9.56 -24.49 -38.56
C LEU A 39 -10.05 -23.03 -38.63
N LEU A 40 -9.30 -22.11 -38.03
CA LEU A 40 -9.62 -20.69 -38.05
C LEU A 40 -9.14 -19.98 -39.33
N GLN A 41 -8.32 -20.63 -40.17
CA GLN A 41 -7.67 -20.05 -41.35
C GLN A 41 -6.82 -18.82 -41.01
N VAL A 42 -6.18 -18.84 -39.84
CA VAL A 42 -5.25 -17.79 -39.39
C VAL A 42 -3.81 -18.26 -39.52
N GLY A 43 -2.90 -17.34 -39.83
CA GLY A 43 -1.47 -17.65 -39.95
C GLY A 43 -0.88 -18.23 -38.65
N GLY A 44 0.24 -18.97 -38.78
CA GLY A 44 0.90 -19.70 -37.68
C GLY A 44 1.37 -18.86 -36.48
N GLY A 45 1.22 -17.53 -36.53
CA GLY A 45 1.51 -16.61 -35.44
C GLY A 45 0.54 -16.69 -34.25
N LEU A 46 -0.63 -17.35 -34.37
CA LEU A 46 -1.64 -17.43 -33.28
C LEU A 46 -1.05 -17.86 -31.94
N PHE A 47 -0.16 -18.86 -31.95
CA PHE A 47 0.51 -19.41 -30.76
C PHE A 47 2.00 -19.02 -30.68
N LYS A 48 2.38 -17.83 -31.17
CA LYS A 48 3.75 -17.31 -31.01
C LYS A 48 4.10 -17.20 -29.52
N GLY A 49 5.17 -17.87 -29.09
CA GLY A 49 5.54 -17.97 -27.67
C GLY A 49 4.66 -18.92 -26.86
N TYR A 50 4.14 -19.99 -27.48
CA TYR A 50 3.31 -21.01 -26.85
C TYR A 50 3.88 -21.52 -25.51
N ARG A 51 3.02 -21.56 -24.50
CA ARG A 51 3.28 -22.11 -23.16
C ARG A 51 2.01 -22.81 -22.66
N THR A 52 2.15 -23.91 -21.94
CA THR A 52 0.96 -24.63 -21.42
C THR A 52 0.24 -23.87 -20.32
N ASP A 53 0.88 -22.86 -19.70
CA ASP A 53 0.29 -21.99 -18.69
C ASP A 53 -0.63 -20.88 -19.26
N GLY A 54 -0.56 -20.62 -20.57
CA GLY A 54 -1.31 -19.57 -21.25
C GLY A 54 -2.81 -19.82 -21.44
N GLU A 55 -3.44 -18.92 -22.19
CA GLU A 55 -4.84 -18.96 -22.60
C GLU A 55 -5.03 -18.35 -24.00
N VAL A 56 -6.08 -18.79 -24.71
CA VAL A 56 -6.46 -18.29 -26.03
C VAL A 56 -7.84 -17.62 -26.00
N TYR A 57 -7.90 -16.38 -26.50
CA TYR A 57 -9.12 -15.60 -26.66
C TYR A 57 -9.54 -15.59 -28.14
N LEU A 58 -10.85 -15.61 -28.40
CA LEU A 58 -11.43 -15.87 -29.71
C LEU A 58 -12.57 -14.89 -30.00
N ASN A 59 -12.64 -14.36 -31.23
CA ASN A 59 -13.77 -13.54 -31.65
C ASN A 59 -15.00 -14.40 -32.00
N ALA A 60 -16.17 -13.77 -32.16
CA ALA A 60 -17.42 -14.46 -32.46
C ALA A 60 -17.31 -15.42 -33.66
N GLU A 61 -16.67 -15.02 -34.76
CA GLU A 61 -16.55 -15.88 -35.93
C GLU A 61 -15.66 -17.11 -35.68
N ALA A 62 -14.54 -16.95 -34.95
CA ALA A 62 -13.69 -18.07 -34.56
C ALA A 62 -14.43 -19.06 -33.65
N ARG A 63 -15.25 -18.57 -32.72
CA ARG A 63 -16.09 -19.40 -31.83
C ARG A 63 -17.16 -20.15 -32.60
N ALA A 64 -17.85 -19.50 -33.54
CA ALA A 64 -18.83 -20.14 -34.42
C ALA A 64 -18.19 -21.27 -35.25
N ARG A 65 -16.99 -21.05 -35.82
CA ARG A 65 -16.23 -22.09 -36.55
C ARG A 65 -15.89 -23.29 -35.65
N ILE A 66 -15.44 -23.05 -34.42
CA ILE A 66 -15.12 -24.11 -33.45
C ILE A 66 -16.37 -24.87 -32.99
N SER A 67 -17.45 -24.15 -32.65
CA SER A 67 -18.76 -24.70 -32.25
C SER A 67 -19.32 -25.65 -33.32
N ALA A 68 -19.31 -25.21 -34.59
CA ALA A 68 -19.70 -26.03 -35.73
C ALA A 68 -18.80 -27.27 -35.90
N PHE A 69 -17.47 -27.09 -35.78
CA PHE A 69 -16.51 -28.18 -35.94
C PHE A 69 -16.62 -29.24 -34.83
N CYS A 70 -16.77 -28.85 -33.56
CA CYS A 70 -16.88 -29.79 -32.44
C CYS A 70 -18.31 -30.30 -32.18
N ARG A 71 -19.31 -29.83 -32.95
CA ARG A 71 -20.73 -30.21 -32.84
C ARG A 71 -21.29 -29.99 -31.43
N VAL A 72 -20.93 -28.87 -30.81
CA VAL A 72 -21.44 -28.41 -29.51
C VAL A 72 -21.92 -26.97 -29.66
N PRO A 73 -23.23 -26.68 -29.45
CA PRO A 73 -23.78 -25.33 -29.49
C PRO A 73 -23.01 -24.33 -28.62
N GLU A 74 -22.92 -23.08 -29.08
CA GLU A 74 -22.07 -22.07 -28.45
C GLU A 74 -22.51 -21.76 -27.02
N GLU A 75 -23.81 -21.85 -26.73
CA GLU A 75 -24.39 -21.64 -25.40
C GLU A 75 -23.95 -22.71 -24.41
N ILE A 76 -23.59 -23.92 -24.86
CA ILE A 76 -23.02 -24.97 -24.00
C ILE A 76 -21.54 -24.69 -23.72
N LEU A 77 -20.79 -24.23 -24.73
CA LEU A 77 -19.38 -23.84 -24.56
C LEU A 77 -19.26 -22.63 -23.61
N GLN A 78 -20.05 -21.58 -23.84
CA GLN A 78 -20.10 -20.38 -22.99
C GLN A 78 -20.48 -20.69 -21.53
N ARG A 79 -21.40 -21.65 -21.29
CA ARG A 79 -21.77 -22.09 -19.93
C ARG A 79 -20.72 -22.95 -19.23
N ALA A 80 -19.72 -23.46 -19.94
CA ALA A 80 -18.70 -24.37 -19.38
C ALA A 80 -17.30 -23.74 -19.32
N LEU A 81 -16.97 -22.87 -20.29
CA LEU A 81 -15.66 -22.26 -20.51
C LEU A 81 -15.72 -20.76 -20.11
N PRO A 82 -15.22 -20.36 -18.92
CA PRO A 82 -15.45 -19.01 -18.38
C PRO A 82 -14.90 -17.85 -19.22
N ALA A 83 -13.91 -18.11 -20.09
CA ALA A 83 -13.31 -17.11 -20.96
C ALA A 83 -13.77 -17.22 -22.42
N TRP A 84 -14.82 -17.99 -22.72
CA TRP A 84 -15.26 -18.25 -24.09
C TRP A 84 -15.50 -16.96 -24.88
N THR A 85 -16.29 -16.03 -24.32
CA THR A 85 -16.61 -14.71 -24.90
C THR A 85 -15.77 -13.57 -24.31
N ALA A 86 -14.64 -13.88 -23.67
CA ALA A 86 -13.81 -12.88 -22.99
C ALA A 86 -12.74 -12.28 -23.93
N GLN A 87 -12.46 -10.98 -23.75
CA GLN A 87 -11.36 -10.26 -24.42
C GLN A 87 -11.31 -10.47 -25.94
N GLU A 88 -12.44 -10.31 -26.63
CA GLU A 88 -12.56 -10.58 -28.06
C GLU A 88 -11.46 -9.86 -28.88
N PRO A 89 -10.59 -10.60 -29.60
CA PRO A 89 -9.59 -10.00 -30.46
C PRO A 89 -10.23 -9.48 -31.76
N LEU A 90 -9.84 -8.28 -32.18
CA LEU A 90 -10.14 -7.81 -33.53
C LEU A 90 -9.27 -8.56 -34.55
N SER A 91 -9.86 -8.86 -35.72
CA SER A 91 -9.10 -9.31 -36.89
C SER A 91 -8.21 -8.18 -37.41
N PRO A 92 -6.99 -8.45 -37.93
CA PRO A 92 -6.13 -7.43 -38.52
C PRO A 92 -6.83 -6.61 -39.61
N ASP A 93 -7.66 -7.28 -40.43
CA ASP A 93 -8.35 -6.69 -41.58
C ASP A 93 -9.80 -6.29 -41.26
N GLY A 94 -10.18 -6.25 -39.97
CA GLY A 94 -11.53 -5.93 -39.50
C GLY A 94 -12.60 -7.02 -39.71
N ALA A 95 -12.40 -7.94 -40.66
CA ALA A 95 -13.27 -9.08 -40.94
C ALA A 95 -12.53 -10.42 -40.74
N GLY A 96 -13.29 -11.51 -40.51
CA GLY A 96 -12.74 -12.86 -40.40
C GLY A 96 -12.56 -13.37 -38.97
N ALA A 97 -12.36 -14.69 -38.85
CA ALA A 97 -12.04 -15.36 -37.60
C ALA A 97 -10.67 -14.93 -37.06
N ALA A 98 -10.63 -14.52 -35.79
CA ALA A 98 -9.43 -14.04 -35.12
C ALA A 98 -9.26 -14.71 -33.75
N GLY A 99 -8.00 -14.97 -33.40
CA GLY A 99 -7.61 -15.50 -32.11
C GLY A 99 -6.39 -14.77 -31.56
N ARG A 100 -6.23 -14.76 -30.24
CA ARG A 100 -5.08 -14.15 -29.57
C ARG A 100 -4.65 -15.01 -28.38
N PHE A 101 -3.45 -15.57 -28.47
CA PHE A 101 -2.79 -16.24 -27.34
C PHE A 101 -2.19 -15.22 -26.37
N ARG A 102 -2.28 -15.50 -25.07
CA ARG A 102 -1.67 -14.73 -23.98
C ARG A 102 -1.08 -15.69 -22.94
N PHE A 103 -0.09 -15.23 -22.18
CA PHE A 103 0.53 -16.00 -21.10
C PHE A 103 1.09 -15.05 -20.02
N GLY A 104 1.49 -15.62 -18.88
CA GLY A 104 2.00 -14.86 -17.74
C GLY A 104 0.90 -14.07 -17.01
N ALA A 105 1.27 -12.95 -16.39
CA ALA A 105 0.43 -12.22 -15.42
C ALA A 105 -0.90 -11.62 -15.95
N VAL A 106 -1.14 -11.68 -17.27
CA VAL A 106 -2.40 -11.24 -17.91
C VAL A 106 -3.42 -12.38 -18.08
N VAL A 107 -3.04 -13.63 -17.78
CA VAL A 107 -3.93 -14.79 -17.81
C VAL A 107 -4.42 -15.10 -16.38
N PRO A 108 -5.72 -15.34 -16.16
CA PRO A 108 -6.22 -15.72 -14.84
C PRO A 108 -5.59 -17.04 -14.35
N SER A 109 -5.47 -17.20 -13.03
CA SER A 109 -4.85 -18.40 -12.44
C SER A 109 -5.59 -19.68 -12.88
N ALA A 110 -4.84 -20.59 -13.50
CA ALA A 110 -5.35 -21.86 -14.00
C ALA A 110 -4.30 -22.96 -13.88
N GLY A 111 -4.77 -24.20 -13.84
CA GLY A 111 -3.93 -25.41 -13.85
C GLY A 111 -4.82 -26.64 -13.89
N GLU A 112 -4.23 -27.83 -13.74
CA GLU A 112 -4.99 -29.06 -13.85
C GLU A 112 -6.19 -29.13 -12.88
N GLY A 113 -7.37 -29.38 -13.42
CA GLY A 113 -8.51 -29.87 -12.67
C GLY A 113 -8.29 -31.33 -12.28
N CYS A 114 -8.94 -31.77 -11.19
CA CYS A 114 -8.71 -33.09 -10.59
C CYS A 114 -8.66 -34.23 -11.62
N ARG A 115 -7.50 -34.89 -11.78
CA ARG A 115 -7.26 -35.89 -12.84
C ARG A 115 -8.32 -37.00 -12.80
N LEU A 116 -8.63 -37.51 -11.61
CA LEU A 116 -9.65 -38.53 -11.39
C LEU A 116 -11.07 -38.08 -11.82
N CYS A 117 -11.43 -36.80 -11.65
CA CYS A 117 -12.69 -36.26 -12.18
C CYS A 117 -12.67 -36.14 -13.71
N THR A 118 -11.53 -35.73 -14.27
CA THR A 118 -11.35 -35.60 -15.72
C THR A 118 -11.46 -36.97 -16.38
N THR A 119 -10.64 -37.94 -15.97
CA THR A 119 -10.66 -39.31 -16.52
C THR A 119 -12.05 -39.95 -16.39
N ALA A 120 -12.73 -39.80 -15.26
CA ALA A 120 -14.09 -40.33 -15.08
C ALA A 120 -15.15 -39.67 -15.98
N ARG A 121 -14.90 -38.47 -16.51
CA ARG A 121 -15.80 -37.74 -17.43
C ARG A 121 -15.41 -37.88 -18.90
N THR A 122 -14.14 -38.11 -19.21
CA THR A 122 -13.60 -38.11 -20.58
C THR A 122 -13.21 -39.50 -21.09
N GLY A 123 -13.05 -40.48 -20.20
CA GLY A 123 -12.50 -41.80 -20.53
C GLY A 123 -11.03 -41.74 -20.98
N ARG A 124 -10.30 -40.67 -20.65
CA ARG A 124 -8.93 -40.42 -21.13
C ARG A 124 -8.03 -39.93 -19.98
N ALA A 125 -6.76 -40.32 -20.05
CA ALA A 125 -5.73 -39.84 -19.12
C ALA A 125 -5.33 -38.37 -19.34
N LYS A 126 -5.61 -37.80 -20.53
CA LYS A 126 -5.27 -36.40 -20.85
C LYS A 126 -5.99 -35.47 -19.85
N PRO A 127 -5.24 -34.66 -19.09
CA PRO A 127 -5.81 -33.76 -18.10
C PRO A 127 -6.58 -32.62 -18.76
N ALA A 128 -7.29 -31.85 -17.93
CA ALA A 128 -7.98 -30.64 -18.35
C ALA A 128 -7.55 -29.49 -17.42
N ARG A 129 -7.10 -28.37 -17.98
CA ARG A 129 -6.81 -27.17 -17.18
C ARG A 129 -8.10 -26.41 -16.91
N VAL A 130 -8.30 -26.04 -15.65
CA VAL A 130 -9.46 -25.28 -15.16
C VAL A 130 -9.00 -24.01 -14.48
N TYR A 131 -9.88 -23.03 -14.39
CA TYR A 131 -9.64 -21.81 -13.62
C TYR A 131 -9.62 -22.10 -12.11
N LEU A 132 -8.53 -21.73 -11.45
CA LEU A 132 -8.25 -22.03 -10.04
C LEU A 132 -8.45 -20.79 -9.16
N GLN A 133 -9.69 -20.57 -8.78
CA GLN A 133 -10.07 -19.63 -7.73
C GLN A 133 -9.80 -20.23 -6.34
N PRO A 134 -9.64 -19.41 -5.27
CA PRO A 134 -9.41 -19.91 -3.91
C PRO A 134 -10.44 -20.94 -3.41
N HIS A 135 -11.66 -20.92 -3.96
CA HIS A 135 -12.75 -21.84 -3.63
C HIS A 135 -12.97 -22.96 -4.67
N THR A 136 -12.16 -23.05 -5.74
CA THR A 136 -12.18 -24.18 -6.70
C THR A 136 -10.94 -25.07 -6.60
N ARG A 137 -9.93 -24.70 -5.81
CA ARG A 137 -8.66 -25.43 -5.63
C ARG A 137 -8.72 -26.79 -4.93
N ILE A 138 -9.86 -27.18 -4.33
CA ILE A 138 -10.03 -28.50 -3.70
C ILE A 138 -11.13 -29.30 -4.40
N CYS A 139 -10.78 -30.49 -4.90
CA CYS A 139 -11.74 -31.49 -5.33
C CYS A 139 -12.29 -32.25 -4.13
N ARG A 140 -13.52 -31.92 -3.68
CA ARG A 140 -14.18 -32.60 -2.55
C ARG A 140 -14.39 -34.11 -2.75
N ARG A 141 -14.62 -34.56 -3.99
CA ARG A 141 -14.90 -35.98 -4.31
C ARG A 141 -13.67 -36.87 -4.10
N HIS A 142 -12.52 -36.41 -4.57
CA HIS A 142 -11.27 -37.19 -4.55
C HIS A 142 -10.23 -36.67 -3.54
N ARG A 143 -10.61 -35.68 -2.72
CA ARG A 143 -9.76 -35.02 -1.70
C ARG A 143 -8.39 -34.60 -2.25
N ARG A 144 -8.37 -33.97 -3.43
CA ARG A 144 -7.15 -33.44 -4.05
C ARG A 144 -7.09 -31.92 -3.98
N TRP A 145 -5.92 -31.37 -3.68
CA TRP A 145 -5.59 -29.97 -3.92
C TRP A 145 -4.99 -29.82 -5.32
N MET A 146 -5.45 -28.83 -6.07
CA MET A 146 -4.88 -28.45 -7.37
C MET A 146 -3.89 -27.28 -7.16
N LEU A 147 -2.59 -27.55 -7.34
CA LEU A 147 -1.52 -26.57 -7.09
C LEU A 147 -1.58 -25.42 -8.10
N GLY A 148 -1.87 -25.75 -9.35
CA GLY A 148 -1.83 -24.82 -10.48
C GLY A 148 -0.63 -25.06 -11.36
N THR A 149 -0.59 -24.42 -12.53
CA THR A 149 0.59 -24.49 -13.40
C THR A 149 1.60 -23.43 -12.96
N HIS A 150 2.81 -23.85 -12.59
CA HIS A 150 3.92 -22.96 -12.26
C HIS A 150 5.03 -23.13 -13.29
N TRP A 151 5.35 -22.06 -14.03
CA TRP A 151 6.32 -22.11 -15.13
C TRP A 151 7.68 -21.57 -14.71
N ILE A 152 8.71 -22.40 -14.80
CA ILE A 152 10.06 -22.20 -14.27
C ILE A 152 11.06 -22.69 -15.33
N ASP A 153 12.10 -21.92 -15.62
CA ASP A 153 13.22 -22.27 -16.52
C ASP A 153 12.82 -22.82 -17.91
N GLY A 154 11.68 -22.37 -18.43
CA GLY A 154 11.20 -22.78 -19.75
C GLY A 154 10.24 -23.98 -19.76
N GLY A 155 9.87 -24.55 -18.60
CA GLY A 155 8.86 -25.61 -18.49
C GLY A 155 7.90 -25.45 -17.30
N PRO A 156 6.84 -26.27 -17.21
CA PRO A 156 6.03 -26.38 -16.00
C PRO A 156 6.77 -27.17 -14.91
N ALA A 157 6.51 -26.87 -13.64
CA ALA A 157 6.98 -27.69 -12.51
C ALA A 157 6.21 -29.03 -12.44
N ASP A 158 6.92 -30.12 -12.16
CA ASP A 158 6.44 -31.52 -12.24
C ASP A 158 5.41 -31.95 -11.17
N THR A 159 4.63 -31.04 -10.62
CA THR A 159 3.67 -31.36 -9.56
C THR A 159 2.39 -30.54 -9.71
N GLU A 160 1.30 -31.23 -10.03
CA GLU A 160 0.06 -30.57 -10.43
C GLU A 160 -1.06 -30.77 -9.38
N GLN A 161 -1.04 -31.87 -8.62
CA GLN A 161 -2.06 -32.20 -7.61
C GLN A 161 -1.48 -32.91 -6.38
N VAL A 162 -2.05 -32.62 -5.21
CA VAL A 162 -1.62 -33.16 -3.90
C VAL A 162 -2.77 -33.90 -3.21
N ASP A 163 -2.47 -34.98 -2.49
CA ASP A 163 -3.46 -35.70 -1.65
C ASP A 163 -3.79 -34.93 -0.37
N LEU A 164 -5.07 -34.93 0.03
CA LEU A 164 -5.55 -34.35 1.29
C LEU A 164 -6.20 -35.40 2.20
N ALA A 165 -6.04 -36.70 1.90
CA ALA A 165 -6.59 -37.79 2.72
C ALA A 165 -6.23 -37.66 4.21
N GLU A 166 -4.96 -37.33 4.51
CA GLU A 166 -4.45 -37.15 5.88
C GLU A 166 -4.66 -35.75 6.49
N LEU A 167 -5.28 -34.83 5.74
CA LEU A 167 -5.51 -33.43 6.16
C LEU A 167 -7.01 -33.06 6.09
N PRO A 168 -7.89 -33.70 6.89
CA PRO A 168 -9.33 -33.44 6.87
C PRO A 168 -9.71 -31.97 7.15
N GLN A 169 -8.87 -31.24 7.88
CA GLN A 169 -9.02 -29.80 8.14
C GLN A 169 -9.05 -28.96 6.85
N MET A 170 -8.38 -29.40 5.77
CA MET A 170 -8.41 -28.72 4.47
C MET A 170 -9.79 -28.79 3.82
N VAL A 171 -10.42 -29.97 3.90
CA VAL A 171 -11.78 -30.20 3.39
C VAL A 171 -12.83 -29.52 4.28
N ALA A 172 -12.58 -29.40 5.59
CA ALA A 172 -13.41 -28.61 6.50
C ALA A 172 -13.35 -27.11 6.18
N ALA A 173 -12.16 -26.53 6.09
CA ALA A 173 -11.95 -25.13 5.69
C ALA A 173 -12.58 -24.83 4.32
N HIS A 174 -12.46 -25.73 3.35
CA HIS A 174 -13.09 -25.57 2.04
C HIS A 174 -14.63 -25.50 2.09
N ARG A 175 -15.27 -26.27 2.99
CA ARG A 175 -16.73 -26.14 3.23
C ARG A 175 -17.05 -24.76 3.78
N GLN A 176 -16.38 -24.34 4.86
CA GLN A 176 -16.55 -23.03 5.47
C GLN A 176 -16.35 -21.88 4.46
N HIS A 177 -15.34 -21.95 3.60
CA HIS A 177 -15.10 -20.95 2.56
C HIS A 177 -16.27 -20.86 1.56
N ARG A 178 -16.77 -22.01 1.09
CA ARG A 178 -17.94 -22.05 0.21
C ARG A 178 -19.23 -21.57 0.87
N ASP A 179 -19.31 -21.63 2.19
CA ASP A 179 -20.46 -21.14 2.94
C ASP A 179 -20.33 -19.63 3.21
N LEU A 180 -19.12 -19.13 3.49
CA LEU A 180 -18.83 -17.69 3.52
C LEU A 180 -19.16 -17.02 2.18
N LEU A 181 -18.70 -17.58 1.06
CA LEU A 181 -18.97 -17.04 -0.29
C LEU A 181 -20.45 -17.04 -0.69
N ARG A 182 -21.27 -17.89 -0.06
CA ARG A 182 -22.72 -17.92 -0.31
C ARG A 182 -23.52 -16.94 0.55
N HIS A 183 -23.04 -16.59 1.74
CA HIS A 183 -23.79 -15.79 2.71
C HIS A 183 -23.16 -14.42 3.02
N ARG A 184 -21.97 -14.11 2.49
CA ARG A 184 -21.24 -12.85 2.73
C ARG A 184 -20.78 -12.27 1.39
N PRO A 185 -21.32 -11.12 0.92
CA PRO A 185 -21.00 -10.58 -0.40
C PRO A 185 -19.51 -10.19 -0.52
N ASP A 186 -18.91 -9.72 0.57
CA ASP A 186 -17.49 -9.33 0.61
C ASP A 186 -16.51 -10.51 0.78
N ALA A 187 -16.96 -11.76 0.95
CA ALA A 187 -16.07 -12.89 1.27
C ALA A 187 -14.98 -13.15 0.23
N ALA A 188 -15.25 -12.90 -1.06
CA ALA A 188 -14.22 -13.04 -2.10
C ALA A 188 -13.08 -12.03 -1.90
N LYS A 189 -13.42 -10.73 -1.77
CA LYS A 189 -12.43 -9.66 -1.53
C LYS A 189 -11.73 -9.83 -0.19
N ALA A 190 -12.45 -10.25 0.84
CA ALA A 190 -11.91 -10.55 2.16
C ALA A 190 -10.94 -11.75 2.14
N SER A 191 -11.19 -12.77 1.31
CA SER A 191 -10.26 -13.89 1.12
C SER A 191 -8.95 -13.47 0.45
N GLU A 192 -8.95 -12.47 -0.44
CA GLU A 192 -7.72 -11.92 -1.02
C GLU A 192 -6.88 -11.20 0.04
N VAL A 193 -7.51 -10.34 0.85
CA VAL A 193 -6.85 -9.66 1.98
C VAL A 193 -6.34 -10.68 3.00
N ALA A 194 -7.16 -11.67 3.37
CA ALA A 194 -6.77 -12.73 4.30
C ALA A 194 -5.58 -13.53 3.78
N HIS A 195 -5.59 -13.93 2.50
CA HIS A 195 -4.48 -14.66 1.89
C HIS A 195 -3.18 -13.84 1.91
N ALA A 196 -3.25 -12.54 1.61
CA ALA A 196 -2.11 -11.62 1.72
C ALA A 196 -1.54 -11.53 3.14
N VAL A 197 -2.41 -11.44 4.16
CA VAL A 197 -1.99 -11.45 5.58
C VAL A 197 -1.29 -12.77 5.92
N ILE A 198 -1.90 -13.92 5.62
CA ILE A 198 -1.32 -15.22 5.96
C ILE A 198 0.01 -15.46 5.23
N VAL A 199 0.15 -15.07 3.97
CA VAL A 199 1.44 -15.16 3.26
C VAL A 199 2.49 -14.22 3.85
N SER A 200 2.09 -13.02 4.33
CA SER A 200 3.02 -12.12 5.02
C SER A 200 3.53 -12.66 6.36
N TRP A 201 2.71 -13.46 7.06
CA TRP A 201 3.06 -14.18 8.29
C TRP A 201 3.93 -15.41 8.01
N TRP A 202 3.59 -16.19 6.97
CA TRP A 202 4.41 -17.31 6.48
C TRP A 202 5.86 -16.87 6.18
N ALA A 203 6.03 -15.69 5.59
CA ALA A 203 7.33 -15.13 5.26
C ALA A 203 8.20 -14.79 6.50
N GLN A 204 7.61 -14.64 7.70
CA GLN A 204 8.36 -14.32 8.93
C GLN A 204 9.16 -15.52 9.47
N GLN A 205 8.74 -16.75 9.14
CA GLN A 205 9.38 -17.99 9.60
C GLN A 205 9.56 -18.06 11.14
N TRP A 206 8.53 -17.71 11.89
CA TRP A 206 8.55 -17.74 13.36
C TRP A 206 8.90 -19.14 13.92
N PRO A 207 9.76 -19.24 14.95
CA PRO A 207 10.17 -20.53 15.50
C PRO A 207 9.02 -21.30 16.19
N GLU A 208 7.98 -20.61 16.66
CA GLU A 208 6.80 -21.23 17.30
C GLU A 208 5.78 -21.80 16.28
N GLU A 209 6.04 -21.65 14.97
CA GLU A 209 5.15 -22.11 13.90
C GLU A 209 5.40 -23.57 13.53
N GLU A 210 4.77 -24.49 14.28
CA GLU A 210 4.85 -25.93 14.00
C GLU A 210 3.83 -26.43 12.97
N GLN A 211 2.65 -25.80 12.87
CA GLN A 211 1.52 -26.37 12.14
C GLN A 211 1.76 -26.37 10.64
N TRP A 212 2.33 -25.30 10.11
CA TRP A 212 2.62 -25.15 8.68
C TRP A 212 3.73 -26.11 8.22
N PRO A 213 4.93 -26.17 8.84
CA PRO A 213 5.94 -27.19 8.51
C PRO A 213 5.39 -28.62 8.61
N ARG A 214 4.66 -28.95 9.69
CA ARG A 214 4.10 -30.30 9.87
C ARG A 214 3.11 -30.71 8.78
N ARG A 215 2.30 -29.76 8.29
CA ARG A 215 1.41 -29.99 7.13
C ARG A 215 2.20 -30.12 5.83
N ALA A 216 3.20 -29.26 5.60
CA ALA A 216 4.03 -29.32 4.39
C ALA A 216 4.75 -30.67 4.28
N LEU A 217 5.32 -31.17 5.38
CA LEU A 217 5.96 -32.50 5.46
C LEU A 217 4.99 -33.64 5.14
N ARG A 218 3.75 -33.61 5.66
CA ARG A 218 2.72 -34.62 5.33
C ARG A 218 2.25 -34.59 3.87
N LEU A 219 2.45 -33.47 3.19
CA LEU A 219 2.15 -33.35 1.77
C LEU A 219 3.31 -33.77 0.87
N ALA A 220 4.54 -33.86 1.41
CA ALA A 220 5.75 -34.09 0.64
C ALA A 220 5.82 -35.53 0.11
N PRO A 221 5.96 -35.73 -1.21
CA PRO A 221 6.32 -37.03 -1.76
C PRO A 221 7.71 -37.45 -1.26
N PRO A 222 8.00 -38.76 -1.14
CA PRO A 222 9.32 -39.23 -0.79
C PRO A 222 10.40 -38.70 -1.73
N GLY A 223 11.51 -38.22 -1.18
CA GLY A 223 12.67 -37.75 -1.95
C GLY A 223 12.57 -36.34 -2.55
N THR A 224 11.51 -35.58 -2.34
CA THR A 224 11.45 -34.18 -2.79
C THR A 224 12.28 -33.25 -1.90
N ASP A 225 12.94 -32.25 -2.50
CA ASP A 225 13.57 -31.17 -1.76
C ASP A 225 12.56 -30.45 -0.82
N PRO A 226 12.79 -30.43 0.50
CA PRO A 226 11.90 -29.78 1.46
C PRO A 226 11.70 -28.28 1.22
N GLY A 227 12.72 -27.56 0.72
CA GLY A 227 12.63 -26.11 0.50
C GLY A 227 11.73 -25.78 -0.70
N TRP A 228 11.98 -26.45 -1.84
CA TRP A 228 11.10 -26.42 -3.01
C TRP A 228 9.66 -26.79 -2.67
N TRP A 229 9.46 -27.91 -1.96
CA TRP A 229 8.13 -28.41 -1.63
C TRP A 229 7.37 -27.48 -0.68
N ARG A 230 8.05 -26.89 0.29
CA ARG A 230 7.50 -25.89 1.23
C ARG A 230 6.96 -24.67 0.47
N LEU A 231 7.69 -24.15 -0.51
CA LEU A 231 7.22 -23.02 -1.34
C LEU A 231 6.03 -23.41 -2.23
N LEU A 232 6.12 -24.56 -2.89
CA LEU A 232 5.08 -25.07 -3.80
C LEU A 232 3.74 -25.31 -3.08
N THR A 233 3.76 -25.83 -1.85
CA THR A 233 2.55 -26.17 -1.09
C THR A 233 2.03 -25.06 -0.18
N ARG A 234 2.69 -23.90 -0.12
CA ARG A 234 2.32 -22.75 0.74
C ARG A 234 0.82 -22.49 0.77
N ASP A 235 0.20 -22.29 -0.40
CA ASP A 235 -1.21 -21.89 -0.51
C ASP A 235 -2.17 -23.00 -0.04
N ALA A 236 -1.75 -24.28 -0.11
CA ALA A 236 -2.50 -25.41 0.44
C ALA A 236 -2.37 -25.50 1.96
N VAL A 237 -1.13 -25.43 2.45
CA VAL A 237 -0.78 -25.56 3.87
C VAL A 237 -1.40 -24.45 4.73
N THR A 238 -1.47 -23.23 4.19
CA THR A 238 -1.99 -22.01 4.82
C THR A 238 -3.49 -21.77 4.59
N TYR A 239 -4.16 -22.64 3.83
CA TYR A 239 -5.57 -22.47 3.48
C TYR A 239 -6.52 -22.41 4.68
N PRO A 240 -6.40 -23.24 5.74
CA PRO A 240 -7.31 -23.19 6.88
C PRO A 240 -7.25 -21.85 7.61
N GLU A 241 -6.04 -21.32 7.82
CA GLU A 241 -5.85 -19.99 8.42
C GLU A 241 -6.38 -18.88 7.52
N THR A 242 -6.23 -19.00 6.20
CA THR A 242 -6.79 -18.03 5.24
C THR A 242 -8.31 -17.97 5.34
N VAL A 243 -8.99 -19.12 5.44
CA VAL A 243 -10.45 -19.19 5.60
C VAL A 243 -10.90 -18.70 6.98
N ALA A 244 -10.21 -19.10 8.05
CA ALA A 244 -10.50 -18.64 9.41
C ALA A 244 -10.38 -17.11 9.53
N LEU A 245 -9.31 -16.53 8.98
CA LEU A 245 -9.12 -15.09 8.89
C LEU A 245 -10.21 -14.42 8.05
N THR A 246 -10.57 -14.97 6.88
CA THR A 246 -11.70 -14.48 6.08
C THR A 246 -12.99 -14.40 6.89
N SER A 247 -13.25 -15.41 7.74
CA SER A 247 -14.41 -15.44 8.64
C SER A 247 -14.34 -14.40 9.76
N VAL A 248 -13.14 -14.02 10.21
CA VAL A 248 -12.95 -12.95 11.22
C VAL A 248 -13.15 -11.56 10.59
N LEU A 249 -12.54 -11.31 9.42
CA LEU A 249 -12.60 -10.02 8.73
C LEU A 249 -14.01 -9.68 8.21
N THR A 250 -14.79 -10.68 7.81
CA THR A 250 -16.19 -10.49 7.33
C THR A 250 -17.25 -10.44 8.45
N ASN A 251 -16.83 -10.52 9.72
CA ASN A 251 -17.73 -10.52 10.86
C ASN A 251 -17.90 -9.10 11.43
N GLU A 252 -19.14 -8.60 11.36
CA GLU A 252 -19.54 -7.28 11.84
C GLU A 252 -19.22 -7.04 13.33
N ARG A 253 -19.35 -8.07 14.18
CA ARG A 253 -19.01 -7.97 15.61
C ARG A 253 -17.51 -7.77 15.84
N THR A 254 -16.66 -8.30 14.96
CA THR A 254 -15.21 -8.01 14.95
C THR A 254 -14.98 -6.52 14.66
N ARG A 255 -15.66 -5.99 13.62
CA ARG A 255 -15.51 -4.60 13.18
C ARG A 255 -15.95 -3.61 14.27
N GLN A 256 -17.09 -3.86 14.92
CA GLN A 256 -17.58 -3.01 16.01
C GLN A 256 -16.63 -2.97 17.21
N ARG A 257 -16.07 -4.13 17.60
CA ARG A 257 -15.05 -4.20 18.67
C ARG A 257 -13.77 -3.46 18.30
N LEU A 258 -13.29 -3.63 17.07
CA LEU A 258 -12.14 -2.90 16.54
C LEU A 258 -12.32 -1.38 16.60
N LEU A 259 -13.51 -0.87 16.27
CA LEU A 259 -13.80 0.57 16.33
C LEU A 259 -13.88 1.10 17.77
N ALA A 260 -14.33 0.27 18.71
CA ALA A 260 -14.31 0.57 20.14
C ALA A 260 -12.88 0.56 20.71
N ASP A 261 -12.09 -0.49 20.41
CA ASP A 261 -10.69 -0.62 20.83
C ASP A 261 -9.83 0.60 20.42
N THR A 262 -10.02 1.14 19.21
CA THR A 262 -9.25 2.30 18.74
C THR A 262 -9.84 3.65 19.17
N GLY A 263 -11.01 3.68 19.82
CA GLY A 263 -11.76 4.92 20.06
C GLY A 263 -12.06 5.70 18.77
N ARG A 264 -12.24 4.99 17.63
CA ARG A 264 -12.32 5.54 16.26
C ARG A 264 -11.08 6.35 15.80
N HIS A 265 -9.99 6.38 16.56
CA HIS A 265 -8.73 6.92 16.08
C HIS A 265 -8.05 5.96 15.11
N LEU A 266 -7.23 6.49 14.19
CA LEU A 266 -6.51 5.70 13.19
C LEU A 266 -5.30 5.01 13.86
N PRO A 267 -5.24 3.67 13.95
CA PRO A 267 -4.19 3.00 14.71
C PRO A 267 -2.86 2.98 13.97
N HIS A 268 -1.79 3.24 14.72
CA HIS A 268 -0.41 3.16 14.24
C HIS A 268 0.16 1.72 14.28
N THR A 269 -0.27 0.91 15.25
CA THR A 269 0.05 -0.52 15.38
C THR A 269 -1.16 -1.34 15.81
N LEU A 270 -1.13 -2.65 15.60
CA LEU A 270 -2.21 -3.57 16.02
C LEU A 270 -2.42 -3.65 17.55
N ALA A 271 -1.49 -3.14 18.36
CA ALA A 271 -1.64 -2.98 19.81
C ALA A 271 -2.85 -2.11 20.21
N HIS A 272 -3.34 -1.25 19.31
CA HIS A 272 -4.55 -0.46 19.50
C HIS A 272 -5.83 -1.25 19.13
N THR A 273 -5.72 -2.56 18.87
CA THR A 273 -6.83 -3.47 18.55
C THR A 273 -6.70 -4.83 19.27
N PRO A 274 -6.53 -4.86 20.62
CA PRO A 274 -6.26 -6.08 21.37
C PRO A 274 -7.35 -7.15 21.22
N ALA A 275 -8.63 -6.76 21.02
CA ALA A 275 -9.72 -7.72 20.81
C ALA A 275 -9.58 -8.44 19.45
N LEU A 276 -9.18 -7.72 18.39
CA LEU A 276 -8.89 -8.32 17.09
C LEU A 276 -7.69 -9.27 17.21
N VAL A 277 -6.57 -8.82 17.78
CA VAL A 277 -5.35 -9.62 17.92
C VAL A 277 -5.64 -10.94 18.67
N THR A 278 -6.37 -10.86 19.78
CA THR A 278 -6.83 -12.03 20.56
C THR A 278 -7.74 -12.95 19.74
N GLN A 279 -8.67 -12.39 18.97
CA GLN A 279 -9.58 -13.16 18.13
C GLN A 279 -8.84 -13.87 16.99
N LEU A 280 -7.79 -13.27 16.43
CA LEU A 280 -6.94 -13.86 15.40
C LEU A 280 -6.13 -15.04 15.94
N ALA A 281 -5.45 -14.85 17.08
CA ALA A 281 -4.71 -15.92 17.77
C ALA A 281 -5.61 -17.15 18.03
N ARG A 282 -6.84 -16.93 18.50
CA ARG A 282 -7.85 -17.99 18.70
C ARG A 282 -8.31 -18.62 17.39
N ALA A 283 -8.67 -17.82 16.38
CA ALA A 283 -9.19 -18.31 15.11
C ALA A 283 -8.16 -19.12 14.30
N THR A 284 -6.87 -18.83 14.44
CA THR A 284 -5.78 -19.61 13.82
C THR A 284 -5.21 -20.70 14.72
N ASN A 285 -5.76 -20.90 15.93
CA ASN A 285 -5.26 -21.83 16.95
C ASN A 285 -3.75 -21.64 17.24
N ARG A 286 -3.33 -20.40 17.49
CA ARG A 286 -1.93 -19.99 17.74
C ARG A 286 -1.89 -18.96 18.88
N PRO A 287 -1.75 -19.36 20.15
CA PRO A 287 -1.75 -18.42 21.27
C PRO A 287 -0.60 -17.40 21.17
N TRP A 288 0.61 -17.86 20.80
CA TRP A 288 1.80 -17.03 20.60
C TRP A 288 1.65 -15.95 19.52
N LEU A 289 0.69 -16.08 18.60
CA LEU A 289 0.51 -15.14 17.48
C LEU A 289 0.20 -13.73 17.98
N ALA A 290 -0.50 -13.60 19.11
CA ALA A 290 -0.88 -12.32 19.68
C ALA A 290 0.34 -11.43 19.95
N GLU A 291 1.36 -11.98 20.61
CA GLU A 291 2.61 -11.30 20.93
C GLU A 291 3.37 -10.90 19.65
N ARG A 292 3.45 -11.81 18.68
CA ARG A 292 4.15 -11.58 17.40
C ARG A 292 3.52 -10.50 16.52
N ILE A 293 2.19 -10.32 16.55
CA ILE A 293 1.50 -9.33 15.69
C ILE A 293 1.15 -8.01 16.40
N THR A 294 1.17 -7.94 17.74
CA THR A 294 0.79 -6.73 18.50
C THR A 294 1.60 -5.49 18.09
N SER A 295 2.91 -5.63 17.91
CA SER A 295 3.80 -4.55 17.47
C SER A 295 3.72 -4.22 15.97
N THR A 296 2.92 -4.95 15.17
CA THR A 296 2.85 -4.77 13.72
C THR A 296 2.34 -3.38 13.35
N SER A 297 3.20 -2.65 12.63
CA SER A 297 3.09 -1.25 12.20
C SER A 297 2.86 -1.07 10.69
N ALA A 298 2.90 -2.17 9.93
CA ALA A 298 2.64 -2.18 8.48
C ALA A 298 2.09 -3.53 7.98
N GLY A 299 1.75 -3.58 6.70
CA GLY A 299 1.23 -4.76 6.03
C GLY A 299 -0.30 -4.79 5.88
N PRO A 300 -0.83 -5.81 5.19
CA PRO A 300 -2.22 -5.85 4.76
C PRO A 300 -3.23 -5.85 5.92
N LEU A 301 -2.89 -6.43 7.07
CA LEU A 301 -3.81 -6.48 8.22
C LEU A 301 -4.02 -5.10 8.84
N LEU A 302 -2.94 -4.38 9.18
CA LEU A 302 -3.05 -3.04 9.75
C LEU A 302 -3.73 -2.08 8.75
N LEU A 303 -3.47 -2.23 7.44
CA LEU A 303 -4.17 -1.41 6.44
C LEU A 303 -5.66 -1.70 6.39
N TRP A 304 -6.08 -2.96 6.46
CA TRP A 304 -7.50 -3.30 6.59
C TRP A 304 -8.12 -2.69 7.85
N VAL A 305 -7.43 -2.74 8.99
CA VAL A 305 -7.86 -2.08 10.24
C VAL A 305 -8.02 -0.55 10.03
N GLN A 306 -7.01 0.10 9.46
CA GLN A 306 -7.03 1.53 9.16
C GLN A 306 -8.14 1.91 8.17
N HIS A 307 -8.44 1.05 7.18
CA HIS A 307 -9.56 1.27 6.28
C HIS A 307 -10.93 1.05 6.96
N CYS A 308 -11.04 0.17 7.95
CA CYS A 308 -12.26 0.03 8.75
C CYS A 308 -12.56 1.31 9.54
N VAL A 309 -11.55 1.91 10.17
CA VAL A 309 -11.70 3.21 10.87
C VAL A 309 -12.05 4.34 9.89
N ARG A 310 -11.38 4.41 8.73
CA ARG A 310 -11.70 5.43 7.70
C ARG A 310 -13.11 5.26 7.12
N ALA A 311 -13.57 4.03 6.92
CA ALA A 311 -14.90 3.73 6.39
C ALA A 311 -16.04 3.96 7.40
N ASP A 312 -15.72 3.98 8.70
CA ASP A 312 -16.63 4.37 9.77
C ASP A 312 -16.78 5.90 9.86
N ALA A 313 -15.71 6.65 9.58
CA ALA A 313 -15.75 8.11 9.49
C ALA A 313 -16.33 8.64 8.16
N ASP A 314 -16.16 7.91 7.06
CA ASP A 314 -16.65 8.29 5.72
C ASP A 314 -17.13 7.05 4.94
N ALA A 315 -18.45 6.95 4.74
CA ALA A 315 -19.07 5.86 3.99
C ALA A 315 -18.66 5.85 2.49
N ALA A 316 -18.27 6.98 1.90
CA ALA A 316 -17.83 7.05 0.51
C ALA A 316 -16.49 6.31 0.26
N VAL A 317 -15.75 5.98 1.31
CA VAL A 317 -14.55 5.13 1.23
C VAL A 317 -14.77 3.70 1.76
N ALA A 318 -16.02 3.28 2.01
CA ALA A 318 -16.32 1.94 2.52
C ALA A 318 -15.91 0.79 1.58
N ASP A 319 -15.95 1.01 0.26
CA ASP A 319 -15.43 0.06 -0.73
C ASP A 319 -13.90 -0.13 -0.62
N ARG A 320 -13.18 0.87 -0.12
CA ARG A 320 -11.72 0.80 0.02
C ARG A 320 -11.26 -0.17 1.11
N ARG A 321 -12.16 -0.64 1.99
CA ARG A 321 -11.87 -1.64 3.05
C ARG A 321 -11.15 -2.89 2.53
N TRP A 322 -11.44 -3.30 1.30
CA TRP A 322 -10.85 -4.49 0.70
C TRP A 322 -9.74 -4.19 -0.34
N THR A 323 -9.16 -2.99 -0.30
CA THR A 323 -8.11 -2.57 -1.25
C THR A 323 -6.79 -3.28 -0.95
N LEU A 324 -6.48 -4.33 -1.71
CA LEU A 324 -5.19 -5.00 -1.63
C LEU A 324 -4.15 -4.34 -2.57
N HIS A 325 -3.34 -3.44 -1.99
CA HIS A 325 -2.22 -2.78 -2.66
C HIS A 325 -1.18 -3.76 -3.19
N MET A 326 -0.52 -3.41 -4.30
CA MET A 326 0.44 -4.27 -5.01
C MET A 326 1.61 -4.76 -4.12
N ALA A 327 2.17 -3.91 -3.24
CA ALA A 327 3.26 -4.29 -2.34
C ALA A 327 2.88 -5.34 -1.27
N HIS A 328 1.58 -5.61 -1.09
CA HIS A 328 1.08 -6.64 -0.18
C HIS A 328 0.45 -7.82 -0.91
N ARG A 329 0.45 -7.83 -2.25
CA ARG A 329 0.01 -9.00 -3.00
C ARG A 329 1.08 -10.10 -2.89
N PRO A 330 0.70 -11.34 -2.53
CA PRO A 330 1.60 -12.48 -2.56
C PRO A 330 2.38 -12.57 -3.87
N ARG A 331 3.68 -12.83 -3.76
CA ARG A 331 4.50 -13.16 -4.94
C ARG A 331 3.95 -14.46 -5.57
N PRO A 332 3.94 -14.58 -6.91
CA PRO A 332 3.60 -15.83 -7.56
C PRO A 332 4.59 -16.92 -7.17
N ILE A 333 4.11 -18.10 -6.77
CA ILE A 333 4.94 -19.25 -6.34
C ILE A 333 6.06 -19.54 -7.36
N ALA A 334 5.78 -19.48 -8.67
CA ALA A 334 6.78 -19.66 -9.72
C ALA A 334 8.01 -18.73 -9.57
N ARG A 335 7.84 -17.46 -9.15
CA ARG A 335 8.96 -16.54 -8.91
C ARG A 335 9.75 -16.86 -7.64
N GLU A 336 9.08 -17.36 -6.60
CA GLU A 336 9.75 -17.81 -5.38
C GLU A 336 10.57 -19.06 -5.64
N LEU A 337 10.04 -20.01 -6.45
CA LEU A 337 10.75 -21.21 -6.86
C LEU A 337 11.94 -20.93 -7.80
N THR A 338 11.81 -19.99 -8.75
CA THR A 338 12.96 -19.50 -9.55
C THR A 338 14.04 -18.91 -8.62
N ALA A 339 13.69 -17.96 -7.75
CA ALA A 339 14.66 -17.33 -6.86
C ALA A 339 15.34 -18.32 -5.88
N TYR A 340 14.61 -19.34 -5.43
CA TYR A 340 15.15 -20.42 -4.62
C TYR A 340 16.19 -21.27 -5.40
N ARG A 341 15.89 -21.60 -6.66
CA ARG A 341 16.80 -22.33 -7.54
C ARG A 341 18.03 -21.51 -7.93
N ASP A 342 17.87 -20.23 -8.24
CA ASP A 342 18.96 -19.29 -8.51
C ASP A 342 19.93 -19.21 -7.31
N ALA A 343 19.39 -19.11 -6.09
CA ALA A 343 20.18 -19.07 -4.86
C ALA A 343 20.93 -20.40 -4.59
N ALA A 344 20.33 -21.55 -4.90
CA ALA A 344 20.99 -22.86 -4.80
C ALA A 344 22.13 -23.02 -5.83
N GLN A 345 22.02 -22.37 -7.00
CA GLN A 345 23.06 -22.39 -8.04
C GLN A 345 24.18 -21.35 -7.83
N GLN A 346 23.92 -20.27 -7.07
CA GLN A 346 24.89 -19.17 -6.84
C GLN A 346 25.02 -18.82 -5.34
N PRO A 347 25.50 -19.75 -4.48
CA PRO A 347 25.55 -19.55 -3.03
C PRO A 347 26.40 -18.34 -2.61
N GLU A 348 27.48 -18.04 -3.32
CA GLU A 348 28.36 -16.89 -3.04
C GLU A 348 27.68 -15.54 -3.22
N LYS A 349 26.73 -15.41 -4.17
CA LYS A 349 25.93 -14.19 -4.35
C LYS A 349 24.74 -14.13 -3.40
N ALA A 350 24.21 -15.29 -2.99
CA ALA A 350 23.09 -15.35 -2.07
C ALA A 350 23.43 -14.70 -0.70
N ALA A 351 24.69 -14.83 -0.26
CA ALA A 351 25.22 -14.26 0.98
C ALA A 351 25.22 -12.72 1.02
N VAL A 352 25.30 -12.04 -0.14
CA VAL A 352 25.37 -10.57 -0.22
C VAL A 352 23.99 -9.91 -0.29
N GLY A 353 22.93 -10.66 -0.60
CA GLY A 353 21.57 -10.11 -0.55
C GLY A 353 20.48 -11.00 -1.12
N THR A 354 19.92 -11.89 -0.29
CA THR A 354 18.66 -12.59 -0.60
C THR A 354 17.62 -12.48 0.52
N ARG A 355 17.35 -11.25 0.98
CA ARG A 355 16.03 -10.97 1.57
C ARG A 355 15.02 -10.90 0.42
N LEU A 356 13.98 -11.72 0.46
CA LEU A 356 13.01 -11.88 -0.62
C LEU A 356 12.01 -10.70 -0.68
N HIS A 357 12.51 -9.49 -0.97
CA HIS A 357 11.78 -8.21 -0.98
C HIS A 357 10.43 -8.26 -1.71
N LEU A 358 9.30 -8.13 -1.00
CA LEU A 358 7.97 -8.42 -1.55
C LEU A 358 7.58 -7.56 -2.78
N GLY A 359 7.89 -8.08 -3.97
CA GLY A 359 7.34 -7.67 -5.26
C GLY A 359 7.98 -6.46 -5.95
N LEU A 360 9.03 -5.86 -5.38
CA LEU A 360 9.67 -4.67 -5.94
C LEU A 360 10.61 -4.96 -7.14
N ARG A 361 10.99 -3.89 -7.85
CA ARG A 361 12.00 -3.89 -8.92
C ARG A 361 13.34 -3.47 -8.30
N HIS A 362 14.45 -4.07 -8.75
CA HIS A 362 15.80 -3.72 -8.30
C HIS A 362 16.11 -2.21 -8.26
N THR A 363 15.56 -1.43 -9.20
CA THR A 363 15.72 0.03 -9.26
C THR A 363 14.96 0.80 -8.17
N SER A 364 13.82 0.29 -7.66
CA SER A 364 13.13 0.91 -6.52
C SER A 364 13.86 0.65 -5.21
N ASP A 365 14.58 -0.47 -5.10
CA ASP A 365 15.28 -0.85 -3.88
C ASP A 365 16.55 0.00 -3.73
N GLN A 366 17.33 0.19 -4.80
CA GLN A 366 18.45 1.14 -4.80
C GLN A 366 18.01 2.57 -4.43
N ALA A 367 16.90 3.06 -5.02
CA ALA A 367 16.35 4.38 -4.71
C ALA A 367 15.81 4.49 -3.26
N PHE A 368 15.39 3.37 -2.66
CA PHE A 368 15.07 3.31 -1.24
C PHE A 368 16.34 3.41 -0.39
N THR A 369 17.36 2.59 -0.65
CA THR A 369 18.64 2.56 0.07
C THR A 369 19.32 3.93 0.10
N THR A 370 19.38 4.64 -1.03
CA THR A 370 19.93 6.02 -1.07
C THR A 370 19.14 6.96 -0.17
N GLY A 371 17.81 6.97 -0.27
CA GLY A 371 16.97 7.84 0.55
C GLY A 371 17.03 7.51 2.04
N LEU A 372 17.17 6.22 2.38
CA LEU A 372 17.36 5.75 3.75
C LEU A 372 18.70 6.23 4.34
N ALA A 373 19.78 6.27 3.56
CA ALA A 373 21.05 6.83 4.03
C ALA A 373 20.91 8.33 4.40
N HIS A 374 20.19 9.11 3.59
CA HIS A 374 19.86 10.49 3.93
C HIS A 374 18.89 10.61 5.12
N ALA A 375 17.96 9.67 5.30
CA ALA A 375 17.08 9.61 6.46
C ALA A 375 17.86 9.30 7.75
N ARG A 376 18.83 8.36 7.71
CA ARG A 376 19.75 8.06 8.82
C ARG A 376 20.56 9.30 9.22
N ALA A 377 21.16 9.99 8.25
CA ALA A 377 21.94 11.20 8.50
C ALA A 377 21.08 12.35 9.06
N TYR A 378 19.82 12.50 8.62
CA TYR A 378 18.89 13.48 9.19
C TYR A 378 18.46 13.11 10.60
N ALA A 379 18.14 11.84 10.86
CA ALA A 379 17.76 11.34 12.17
C ALA A 379 18.91 11.47 13.19
N ALA A 380 20.18 11.32 12.77
CA ALA A 380 21.34 11.55 13.62
C ALA A 380 21.46 13.01 14.11
N VAL A 381 21.01 13.99 13.31
CA VAL A 381 21.07 15.42 13.68
C VAL A 381 19.82 15.88 14.45
N HIS A 382 18.63 15.37 14.11
CA HIS A 382 17.35 15.86 14.64
C HIS A 382 16.65 14.90 15.62
N GLY A 383 17.09 13.64 15.71
CA GLY A 383 16.46 12.60 16.53
C GLY A 383 15.01 12.31 16.15
N HIS A 384 14.66 12.46 14.85
CA HIS A 384 13.35 12.18 14.28
C HIS A 384 13.35 12.26 12.74
N LEU A 385 12.27 11.85 12.07
CA LEU A 385 12.05 11.97 10.62
C LEU A 385 10.95 12.98 10.22
N ALA A 386 10.56 13.92 11.10
CA ALA A 386 9.57 14.96 10.78
C ALA A 386 10.09 16.12 9.87
N ALA A 387 10.80 15.79 8.79
CA ALA A 387 11.33 16.77 7.85
C ALA A 387 10.23 17.56 7.11
N PRO A 388 10.36 18.89 6.90
CA PRO A 388 9.45 19.68 6.07
C PRO A 388 9.42 19.19 4.61
N ILE A 389 8.28 19.22 3.92
CA ILE A 389 8.15 18.65 2.56
C ILE A 389 9.14 19.23 1.51
N HIS A 390 9.56 20.48 1.68
CA HIS A 390 10.53 21.15 0.80
C HIS A 390 11.99 21.05 1.27
N SER A 391 12.27 20.47 2.45
CA SER A 391 13.64 20.40 2.96
C SER A 391 14.51 19.46 2.14
N ARG A 392 15.69 19.95 1.76
CA ARG A 392 16.79 19.12 1.28
C ARG A 392 17.77 18.88 2.43
N PHE A 393 18.38 17.70 2.48
CA PHE A 393 19.40 17.34 3.46
C PHE A 393 20.55 16.64 2.74
N ASN A 394 21.77 17.18 2.89
CA ASN A 394 22.95 16.77 2.12
C ASN A 394 22.67 16.66 0.61
N GLY A 395 22.08 17.71 0.04
CA GLY A 395 21.68 17.78 -1.38
C GLY A 395 20.41 16.99 -1.76
N PHE A 396 20.04 15.96 -1.01
CA PHE A 396 18.89 15.08 -1.31
C PHE A 396 17.55 15.68 -0.88
N ALA A 397 16.48 15.45 -1.67
CA ALA A 397 15.13 15.99 -1.42
C ALA A 397 14.34 15.17 -0.37
N LEU A 398 14.93 14.99 0.82
CA LEU A 398 14.43 14.11 1.89
C LEU A 398 12.98 14.38 2.28
N GLY A 399 12.57 15.66 2.38
CA GLY A 399 11.21 16.03 2.74
C GLY A 399 10.15 15.46 1.77
N ARG A 400 10.45 15.50 0.47
CA ARG A 400 9.59 14.94 -0.57
C ARG A 400 9.63 13.42 -0.60
N TRP A 401 10.80 12.81 -0.38
CA TRP A 401 10.96 11.36 -0.30
C TRP A 401 10.13 10.77 0.86
N LEU A 402 10.25 11.33 2.07
CA LEU A 402 9.44 10.94 3.23
C LEU A 402 7.94 11.21 2.99
N SER A 403 7.58 12.34 2.37
CA SER A 403 6.18 12.64 2.04
C SER A 403 5.57 11.64 1.05
N ASN A 404 6.33 11.19 0.05
CA ASN A 404 5.89 10.17 -0.90
C ASN A 404 5.68 8.83 -0.20
N HIS A 405 6.65 8.39 0.60
CA HIS A 405 6.52 7.15 1.36
C HIS A 405 5.36 7.19 2.35
N ARG A 406 5.13 8.32 3.04
CA ARG A 406 3.95 8.51 3.91
C ARG A 406 2.62 8.43 3.15
N LYS A 407 2.54 9.02 1.94
CA LYS A 407 1.33 9.04 1.11
C LYS A 407 0.94 7.65 0.58
N PHE A 408 1.92 6.80 0.29
CA PHE A 408 1.68 5.46 -0.23
C PHE A 408 1.95 4.39 0.86
N PRO A 409 0.91 3.78 1.46
CA PRO A 409 1.09 2.77 2.51
C PRO A 409 1.73 1.46 2.02
N ALA A 410 1.67 1.23 0.71
CA ALA A 410 2.20 0.06 0.04
C ALA A 410 3.74 0.07 -0.01
N MET A 411 4.37 -0.35 1.09
CA MET A 411 5.82 -0.49 1.24
C MET A 411 6.13 -1.90 1.79
N PRO A 412 7.24 -2.54 1.39
CA PRO A 412 7.67 -3.80 2.00
C PRO A 412 7.92 -3.66 3.51
N PRO A 413 7.58 -4.67 4.34
CA PRO A 413 7.75 -4.59 5.79
C PRO A 413 9.17 -4.25 6.24
N GLU A 414 10.19 -4.73 5.53
CA GLU A 414 11.60 -4.46 5.82
C GLU A 414 11.99 -2.99 5.63
N HIS A 415 11.48 -2.34 4.59
CA HIS A 415 11.68 -0.91 4.36
C HIS A 415 10.95 -0.05 5.41
N VAL A 416 9.82 -0.54 5.93
CA VAL A 416 9.14 0.10 7.06
C VAL A 416 9.98 -0.03 8.33
N ALA A 417 10.44 -1.23 8.67
CA ALA A 417 11.25 -1.49 9.86
C ALA A 417 12.53 -0.65 9.89
N GLU A 418 13.21 -0.48 8.74
CA GLU A 418 14.39 0.37 8.65
C GLU A 418 14.13 1.87 8.90
N LEU A 419 12.90 2.35 8.67
CA LEU A 419 12.51 3.74 8.98
C LEU A 419 11.99 3.88 10.42
N GLU A 420 11.30 2.87 10.96
CA GLU A 420 10.82 2.84 12.35
C GLU A 420 11.97 2.76 13.36
N ALA A 421 13.06 2.09 12.99
CA ALA A 421 14.30 2.10 13.77
C ALA A 421 14.94 3.51 13.91
N LEU A 422 14.58 4.46 13.04
CA LEU A 422 15.07 5.84 13.09
C LEU A 422 14.09 6.80 13.77
N ASP A 423 12.79 6.57 13.56
CA ASP A 423 11.69 7.32 14.18
C ASP A 423 10.44 6.43 14.17
N PRO A 424 10.00 5.88 15.32
CA PRO A 424 8.77 5.10 15.41
C PRO A 424 7.57 5.84 14.82
N TRP A 425 7.53 7.17 14.99
CA TRP A 425 6.46 8.02 14.48
C TRP A 425 6.74 8.54 13.06
N TRP A 426 7.60 7.92 12.26
CA TRP A 426 7.87 8.40 10.89
C TRP A 426 6.61 8.39 10.00
N ARG A 427 5.63 7.50 10.27
CA ARG A 427 4.25 7.54 9.75
C ARG A 427 3.25 7.76 10.89
N PRO A 428 3.07 9.01 11.37
CA PRO A 428 2.08 9.24 12.41
C PRO A 428 0.67 9.10 11.83
N PRO A 429 -0.34 8.68 12.62
CA PRO A 429 -1.73 8.73 12.22
C PRO A 429 -2.32 10.15 12.23
N TRP A 430 -1.58 11.13 12.76
CA TRP A 430 -1.88 12.57 12.75
C TRP A 430 -1.02 13.32 11.71
N THR A 431 -1.14 14.66 11.63
CA THR A 431 -0.40 15.45 10.63
C THR A 431 1.10 15.56 10.96
N VAL A 432 1.96 15.48 9.94
CA VAL A 432 3.41 15.75 10.10
C VAL A 432 3.66 17.18 10.62
N MET A 433 2.73 18.12 10.39
CA MET A 433 2.81 19.47 10.96
C MET A 433 2.69 19.45 12.49
N TRP A 434 1.73 18.71 13.06
CA TRP A 434 1.65 18.50 14.52
C TRP A 434 2.94 17.88 15.04
N GLN A 435 3.46 16.85 14.36
CA GLN A 435 4.68 16.16 14.77
C GLN A 435 5.91 17.11 14.79
N ARG A 436 6.00 18.05 13.84
CA ARG A 436 7.05 19.08 13.82
C ARG A 436 6.96 20.04 15.00
N PHE A 437 5.76 20.51 15.35
CA PHE A 437 5.60 21.35 16.54
C PHE A 437 5.87 20.58 17.84
N TYR A 438 5.51 19.29 17.91
CA TYR A 438 5.88 18.43 19.04
C TYR A 438 7.40 18.35 19.22
N TYR A 439 8.18 18.10 18.15
CA TYR A 439 9.64 18.07 18.31
C TYR A 439 10.24 19.44 18.62
N GLN A 440 9.67 20.54 18.11
CA GLN A 440 10.04 21.89 18.57
C GLN A 440 9.78 22.09 20.06
N ALA A 441 8.69 21.54 20.61
CA ALA A 441 8.42 21.56 22.05
C ALA A 441 9.40 20.68 22.85
N ARG A 442 9.67 19.46 22.39
CA ARG A 442 10.66 18.53 22.97
C ARG A 442 12.07 19.12 23.00
N ASP A 443 12.49 19.77 21.93
CA ASP A 443 13.83 20.35 21.84
C ASP A 443 13.90 21.67 22.64
N HIS A 444 12.78 22.41 22.73
CA HIS A 444 12.64 23.52 23.68
C HIS A 444 12.76 23.04 25.13
N THR A 445 12.12 21.94 25.55
CA THR A 445 12.23 21.46 26.94
C THR A 445 13.64 21.02 27.29
N ARG A 446 14.32 20.34 26.36
CA ARG A 446 15.73 19.96 26.50
C ARG A 446 16.66 21.17 26.64
N ALA A 447 16.41 22.25 25.90
CA ALA A 447 17.28 23.43 25.86
C ALA A 447 16.94 24.53 26.88
N ARG A 448 15.69 24.57 27.38
CA ARG A 448 15.16 25.69 28.20
C ARG A 448 14.47 25.23 29.50
N GLY A 449 14.42 23.93 29.79
CA GLY A 449 13.75 23.36 30.94
C GLY A 449 12.28 23.01 30.72
N ALA A 450 11.67 22.34 31.70
CA ALA A 450 10.32 21.81 31.62
C ALA A 450 9.25 22.85 31.25
N LEU A 451 8.21 22.40 30.53
CA LEU A 451 7.05 23.23 30.25
C LEU A 451 6.31 23.57 31.53
N ARG A 452 5.83 24.81 31.61
CA ARG A 452 5.01 25.33 32.71
C ARG A 452 3.66 25.81 32.17
N PRO A 453 2.71 24.89 31.91
CA PRO A 453 1.38 25.24 31.39
C PRO A 453 0.64 26.25 32.27
N GLU A 454 0.79 26.16 33.59
CA GLU A 454 0.21 27.06 34.60
C GLU A 454 0.74 28.50 34.51
N HIS A 455 1.88 28.70 33.85
CA HIS A 455 2.47 30.01 33.55
C HIS A 455 2.20 30.50 32.10
N GLY A 456 1.53 29.70 31.26
CA GLY A 456 1.18 30.07 29.88
C GLY A 456 2.38 30.12 28.91
N PHE A 457 3.32 29.18 29.07
CA PHE A 457 4.46 28.96 28.16
C PHE A 457 5.29 30.22 27.84
N PRO A 458 5.72 31.04 28.83
CA PRO A 458 6.33 32.34 28.55
C PRO A 458 7.66 32.24 27.80
N THR A 459 8.42 31.17 28.03
CA THR A 459 9.76 30.92 27.45
C THR A 459 9.75 30.53 25.97
N THR A 460 8.61 30.11 25.41
CA THR A 460 8.54 29.67 24.01
C THR A 460 8.41 30.85 23.05
N GLY A 461 8.70 30.61 21.76
CA GLY A 461 8.26 31.51 20.69
C GLY A 461 6.72 31.57 20.59
N PHE A 462 6.19 32.62 19.95
CA PHE A 462 4.74 32.90 19.88
C PHE A 462 3.94 31.70 19.34
N GLY A 463 4.23 31.24 18.12
CA GLY A 463 3.48 30.14 17.48
C GLY A 463 3.63 28.80 18.21
N LEU A 464 4.77 28.55 18.86
CA LEU A 464 4.95 27.34 19.67
C LEU A 464 4.10 27.40 20.96
N GLY A 465 4.02 28.56 21.60
CA GLY A 465 3.21 28.75 22.82
C GLY A 465 1.69 28.67 22.54
N GLU A 466 1.26 29.21 21.40
CA GLU A 466 -0.12 29.09 20.90
C GLU A 466 -0.46 27.64 20.53
N TRP A 467 0.46 26.94 19.87
CA TRP A 467 0.29 25.51 19.57
C TRP A 467 0.20 24.68 20.86
N LEU A 468 1.08 24.89 21.84
CA LEU A 468 1.04 24.19 23.13
C LEU A 468 -0.26 24.45 23.89
N TYR A 469 -0.75 25.70 23.91
CA TYR A 469 -2.03 26.02 24.52
C TYR A 469 -3.21 25.30 23.85
N SER A 470 -3.24 25.25 22.50
CA SER A 470 -4.26 24.49 21.79
C SER A 470 -4.18 22.97 22.03
N GLN A 471 -3.00 22.42 22.33
CA GLN A 471 -2.87 21.01 22.74
C GLN A 471 -3.42 20.77 24.14
N CYS A 472 -3.31 21.74 25.04
CA CYS A 472 -3.87 21.63 26.39
C CYS A 472 -5.41 21.72 26.36
N THR A 473 -5.97 22.70 25.65
CA THR A 473 -7.43 22.88 25.56
C THR A 473 -8.15 21.79 24.76
N GLY A 474 -7.43 21.07 23.89
CA GLY A 474 -7.97 19.98 23.07
C GLY A 474 -7.56 18.58 23.54
N TYR A 475 -6.92 18.44 24.71
CA TYR A 475 -6.15 17.23 25.08
C TYR A 475 -6.93 15.92 24.97
N ASP A 476 -8.19 15.90 25.43
CA ASP A 476 -9.02 14.70 25.46
C ASP A 476 -9.44 14.21 24.07
N SER A 477 -9.38 15.09 23.06
CA SER A 477 -9.64 14.77 21.65
C SER A 477 -8.39 14.31 20.87
N LEU A 478 -7.20 14.41 21.48
CA LEU A 478 -5.94 14.01 20.85
C LEU A 478 -5.84 12.49 20.75
N HIS A 479 -5.19 12.01 19.70
CA HIS A 479 -4.87 10.59 19.55
C HIS A 479 -4.09 10.08 20.77
N PRO A 480 -4.33 8.87 21.32
CA PRO A 480 -3.65 8.38 22.53
C PRO A 480 -2.11 8.33 22.44
N GLY A 481 -1.56 8.25 21.23
CA GLY A 481 -0.13 8.45 20.94
C GLY A 481 0.36 9.90 21.06
N GLN A 482 -0.46 10.90 20.69
CA GLN A 482 -0.17 12.32 20.92
C GLN A 482 -0.19 12.66 22.41
N GLN A 483 -1.18 12.15 23.16
CA GLN A 483 -1.27 12.33 24.62
C GLN A 483 -0.02 11.78 25.33
N ARG A 484 0.43 10.57 24.95
CA ARG A 484 1.70 9.98 25.44
C ARG A 484 2.91 10.86 25.13
N LEU A 485 3.09 11.27 23.86
CA LEU A 485 4.19 12.16 23.47
C LEU A 485 4.17 13.50 24.23
N LEU A 486 2.98 14.06 24.48
CA LEU A 486 2.85 15.28 25.29
C LEU A 486 3.20 15.04 26.77
N ALA A 487 2.79 13.91 27.34
CA ALA A 487 3.18 13.51 28.69
C ALA A 487 4.70 13.34 28.83
N ASP A 488 5.39 12.78 27.83
CA ASP A 488 6.85 12.62 27.79
C ASP A 488 7.61 13.97 27.88
N ILE A 489 6.97 15.10 27.55
CA ILE A 489 7.53 16.46 27.67
C ILE A 489 6.93 17.27 28.83
N GLY A 490 6.22 16.61 29.76
CA GLY A 490 5.66 17.21 30.96
C GLY A 490 4.22 17.73 30.84
N LEU A 491 3.52 17.45 29.73
CA LEU A 491 2.10 17.77 29.55
C LEU A 491 1.23 16.52 29.79
N THR A 492 1.18 16.10 31.05
CA THR A 492 0.23 15.10 31.54
C THR A 492 -1.20 15.67 31.57
N HIS A 493 -2.21 14.80 31.66
CA HIS A 493 -3.61 15.22 31.79
C HIS A 493 -3.80 16.24 32.94
N GLU A 494 -3.20 16.02 34.11
CA GLU A 494 -3.25 16.96 35.24
C GLU A 494 -2.59 18.32 34.92
N ALA A 495 -1.40 18.30 34.29
CA ALA A 495 -0.67 19.51 33.95
C ALA A 495 -1.39 20.37 32.91
N VAL A 496 -2.09 19.76 31.94
CA VAL A 496 -2.84 20.52 30.92
C VAL A 496 -4.12 21.16 31.46
N GLN A 497 -4.76 20.59 32.50
CA GLN A 497 -5.92 21.22 33.15
C GLN A 497 -5.54 22.53 33.87
N ALA A 498 -4.29 22.66 34.33
CA ALA A 498 -3.75 23.91 34.87
C ALA A 498 -3.35 24.95 33.79
N ALA A 499 -3.45 24.61 32.50
CA ALA A 499 -2.89 25.43 31.43
C ALA A 499 -3.58 26.79 31.28
N ARG A 500 -2.79 27.86 31.35
CA ARG A 500 -3.26 29.23 31.11
C ARG A 500 -2.93 29.67 29.68
N PRO A 501 -3.79 30.47 29.04
CA PRO A 501 -3.44 31.10 27.77
C PRO A 501 -2.22 31.99 27.95
N ARG A 502 -1.32 32.01 26.95
CA ARG A 502 -0.15 32.88 26.96
C ARG A 502 -0.60 34.34 27.11
N ARG A 503 -0.09 35.04 28.13
CA ARG A 503 -0.36 36.48 28.32
C ARG A 503 0.09 37.25 27.07
N LYS A 504 -0.86 37.82 26.32
CA LYS A 504 -0.61 38.52 25.05
C LYS A 504 0.15 39.84 25.28
N HIS A 505 1.48 39.81 25.26
CA HIS A 505 2.31 41.02 25.20
C HIS A 505 2.73 41.40 23.76
N MET A 506 1.85 41.13 22.77
CA MET A 506 2.03 41.55 21.38
C MET A 506 2.29 43.06 21.27
N ALA A 507 1.60 43.88 22.07
CA ALA A 507 1.81 45.32 22.13
C ALA A 507 3.25 45.70 22.50
N THR A 508 3.87 45.03 23.48
CA THR A 508 5.25 45.35 23.92
C THR A 508 6.31 44.71 23.05
N HIS A 509 6.03 43.55 22.44
CA HIS A 509 6.91 43.02 21.39
C HIS A 509 6.93 43.97 20.17
N PHE A 510 5.75 44.42 19.73
CA PHE A 510 5.63 45.39 18.64
C PHE A 510 6.27 46.73 19.00
N GLN A 511 6.02 47.30 20.19
CA GLN A 511 6.66 48.52 20.66
C GLN A 511 8.19 48.38 20.76
N ARG A 512 8.72 47.23 21.23
CA ARG A 512 10.17 47.00 21.30
C ARG A 512 10.79 46.90 19.91
N VAL A 513 10.18 46.15 18.98
CA VAL A 513 10.65 46.07 17.59
C VAL A 513 10.55 47.44 16.89
N LEU A 514 9.47 48.18 17.12
CA LEU A 514 9.29 49.54 16.61
C LEU A 514 10.31 50.53 17.20
N ALA A 515 10.67 50.39 18.47
CA ALA A 515 11.71 51.20 19.11
C ALA A 515 13.10 50.87 18.55
N CYS A 516 13.45 49.59 18.39
CA CYS A 516 14.70 49.19 17.72
C CYS A 516 14.76 49.66 16.27
N ALA A 517 13.65 49.58 15.53
CA ALA A 517 13.56 50.07 14.15
C ALA A 517 13.76 51.59 14.09
N ARG A 518 13.08 52.37 14.96
CA ARG A 518 13.29 53.82 15.07
C ARG A 518 14.76 54.15 15.36
N ALA A 519 15.34 53.58 16.41
CA ALA A 519 16.74 53.81 16.75
C ALA A 519 17.72 53.45 15.61
N PHE A 520 17.46 52.37 14.86
CA PHE A 520 18.26 52.04 13.68
C PHE A 520 18.11 53.08 12.56
N ALA A 521 16.87 53.49 12.26
CA ALA A 521 16.57 54.50 11.24
C ALA A 521 17.16 55.87 11.59
N ASP A 522 17.07 56.28 12.86
CA ASP A 522 17.65 57.53 13.38
C ASP A 522 19.19 57.52 13.27
N THR A 523 19.82 56.35 13.36
CA THR A 523 21.29 56.20 13.28
C THR A 523 21.81 56.05 11.84
N HIS A 524 21.06 55.39 10.94
CA HIS A 524 21.53 55.01 9.60
C HIS A 524 20.75 55.67 8.44
N GLY A 525 19.75 56.50 8.73
CA GLY A 525 18.89 57.17 7.74
C GLY A 525 17.94 56.24 6.95
N THR A 526 18.03 54.93 7.12
CA THR A 526 17.21 53.95 6.41
C THR A 526 17.02 52.67 7.23
N LEU A 527 15.91 51.97 6.99
CA LEU A 527 15.65 50.61 7.51
C LEU A 527 16.10 49.50 6.55
N VAL A 528 16.43 49.84 5.30
CA VAL A 528 16.67 48.86 4.22
C VAL A 528 17.93 48.02 4.47
N THR A 529 18.90 48.55 5.22
CA THR A 529 20.18 47.90 5.57
C THR A 529 20.19 47.24 6.95
N ALA A 530 19.05 47.18 7.65
CA ALA A 530 18.99 46.69 9.03
C ALA A 530 19.27 45.17 9.13
N PRO A 531 20.34 44.73 9.82
CA PRO A 531 20.61 43.30 10.01
C PRO A 531 19.66 42.70 11.05
N THR A 532 19.23 41.45 10.84
CA THR A 532 18.25 40.75 11.69
C THR A 532 18.68 40.62 13.17
N SER A 533 19.99 40.74 13.45
CA SER A 533 20.60 40.70 14.78
C SER A 533 20.53 42.02 15.57
N TYR A 534 20.11 43.14 14.96
CA TYR A 534 20.07 44.44 15.65
C TYR A 534 19.05 44.49 16.79
N VAL A 535 18.03 43.63 16.75
CA VAL A 535 16.96 43.53 17.78
C VAL A 535 17.42 42.81 19.07
N THR A 536 18.63 42.25 19.09
CA THR A 536 19.14 41.45 20.23
C THR A 536 20.07 42.17 21.22
N ALA A 537 20.46 43.42 20.97
CA ALA A 537 21.28 44.20 21.90
C ALA A 537 20.43 45.17 22.75
N PRO A 538 20.58 45.21 24.09
CA PRO A 538 19.96 46.25 24.90
C PRO A 538 20.67 47.61 24.70
N PRO A 539 19.94 48.74 24.65
CA PRO A 539 20.56 50.06 24.53
C PRO A 539 21.30 50.46 25.84
N PRO A 540 22.42 51.20 25.76
CA PRO A 540 23.12 51.68 26.95
C PRO A 540 22.32 52.77 27.68
N PRO A 541 22.47 52.92 29.01
CA PRO A 541 21.76 53.92 29.78
C PRO A 541 22.31 55.34 29.51
N ALA A 542 21.50 56.20 28.90
CA ALA A 542 21.86 57.59 28.66
C ALA A 542 21.88 58.39 29.97
N ARG A 543 23.04 58.97 30.31
CA ARG A 543 23.16 59.97 31.38
C ARG A 543 22.63 61.31 30.91
N TRP A 544 21.72 61.91 31.68
CA TRP A 544 21.17 63.23 31.39
C TRP A 544 22.11 64.34 31.85
N HIS A 545 22.65 65.12 30.91
CA HIS A 545 23.23 66.43 31.21
C HIS A 545 22.21 67.53 30.88
N CYS A 546 21.80 68.28 31.90
CA CYS A 546 20.98 69.46 31.71
C CYS A 546 21.79 70.61 31.09
N ARG A 547 21.25 71.24 30.04
CA ARG A 547 21.51 72.66 29.74
C ARG A 547 20.18 73.35 29.48
N ARG A 548 19.92 74.42 30.24
CA ARG A 548 18.78 75.31 30.04
C ARG A 548 19.18 76.42 29.07
N SER A 549 18.30 76.72 28.12
CA SER A 549 18.14 78.05 27.50
C SER A 549 16.64 78.29 27.30
N THR A 550 16.17 79.49 27.66
CA THR A 550 14.75 79.86 27.84
C THR A 550 14.11 80.49 26.58
N PRO A 551 12.77 80.73 26.54
CA PRO A 551 12.00 80.80 25.29
C PRO A 551 11.64 82.23 24.82
N GLY A 552 11.12 82.33 23.60
CA GLY A 552 10.35 83.49 23.10
C GLY A 552 9.87 83.29 21.65
N GLY A 553 8.63 83.71 21.32
CA GLY A 553 8.13 83.71 19.93
C GLY A 553 6.66 83.30 19.71
N THR A 554 5.74 84.22 19.99
CA THR A 554 4.30 84.21 19.61
C THR A 554 4.05 83.97 18.11
N ARG A 555 3.22 83.00 17.68
CA ARG A 555 1.73 82.97 17.52
C ARG A 555 1.28 83.19 16.03
N PRO A 556 -0.01 83.04 15.61
CA PRO A 556 -0.36 81.93 14.71
C PRO A 556 -1.09 82.29 13.39
N GLY A 557 -1.17 81.32 12.46
CA GLY A 557 -2.06 81.34 11.28
C GLY A 557 -3.13 80.23 11.35
N ARG A 558 -4.34 80.48 10.83
CA ARG A 558 -5.58 79.68 10.99
C ARG A 558 -6.21 79.41 9.60
N TRP A 559 -7.25 78.54 9.55
CA TRP A 559 -8.23 78.31 8.46
C TRP A 559 -7.80 77.28 7.38
N ASN A 560 -8.69 76.50 6.72
CA ASN A 560 -9.99 75.91 7.12
C ASN A 560 -10.46 74.89 6.04
N GLY A 561 -11.42 74.01 6.39
CA GLY A 561 -12.43 73.44 5.46
C GLY A 561 -12.13 72.02 4.96
N SER A 562 -12.83 70.95 5.35
CA SER A 562 -14.26 70.57 5.17
C SER A 562 -14.62 70.00 3.77
N ALA A 563 -14.86 68.67 3.75
CA ALA A 563 -15.80 67.79 2.99
C ALA A 563 -16.67 68.34 1.82
N PRO A 564 -17.23 67.52 0.87
CA PRO A 564 -17.66 66.09 0.95
C PRO A 564 -17.25 65.22 -0.29
N GLY A 565 -17.73 63.98 -0.57
CA GLY A 565 -18.51 62.97 0.19
C GLY A 565 -19.18 61.85 -0.68
N THR A 566 -19.85 60.90 -0.01
CA THR A 566 -20.88 59.91 -0.49
C THR A 566 -20.60 58.81 -1.55
N ARG A 567 -20.76 57.55 -1.08
CA ARG A 567 -21.46 56.37 -1.68
C ARG A 567 -21.02 55.78 -3.04
N HIS A 568 -20.58 54.51 -3.04
CA HIS A 568 -21.42 53.31 -3.30
C HIS A 568 -20.56 52.01 -3.28
N ALA A 569 -21.17 50.87 -2.92
CA ALA A 569 -20.62 49.53 -3.16
C ALA A 569 -21.27 48.90 -4.41
N PRO A 570 -20.62 47.92 -5.07
CA PRO A 570 -21.21 46.57 -5.03
C PRO A 570 -20.24 45.36 -5.08
N THR A 571 -20.79 44.24 -4.63
CA THR A 571 -20.52 42.80 -4.86
C THR A 571 -19.33 42.28 -5.70
N SER A 572 -18.56 41.38 -5.05
CA SER A 572 -18.09 40.05 -5.52
C SER A 572 -18.11 39.68 -7.02
N THR A 573 -16.92 39.39 -7.58
CA THR A 573 -16.73 38.35 -8.63
C THR A 573 -15.35 37.68 -8.50
N ALA A 574 -15.19 36.49 -9.09
CA ALA A 574 -14.05 35.58 -8.91
C ALA A 574 -12.69 36.11 -9.44
N VAL A 575 -11.59 35.70 -8.77
CA VAL A 575 -10.22 35.87 -9.25
C VAL A 575 -9.67 34.53 -9.75
N THR A 576 -9.60 34.39 -11.08
CA THR A 576 -8.96 33.27 -11.76
C THR A 576 -7.43 33.41 -11.68
N SER A 577 -6.73 32.36 -11.23
CA SER A 577 -5.28 32.38 -11.07
C SER A 577 -4.54 32.37 -12.42
N TRP A 578 -3.75 33.41 -12.69
CA TRP A 578 -2.81 33.43 -13.80
C TRP A 578 -1.50 32.71 -13.44
N ILE A 579 -1.07 31.79 -14.30
CA ILE A 579 0.20 31.05 -14.18
C ILE A 579 1.12 31.48 -15.34
N PRO A 580 2.33 32.01 -15.08
CA PRO A 580 3.30 32.29 -16.14
C PRO A 580 3.88 30.98 -16.72
N ARG A 581 3.91 30.85 -18.05
CA ARG A 581 4.66 29.78 -18.72
C ARG A 581 6.16 30.11 -18.78
N PRO A 582 7.08 29.14 -18.60
CA PRO A 582 8.50 29.36 -18.87
C PRO A 582 8.75 29.45 -20.39
N GLY A 583 9.65 30.34 -20.81
CA GLY A 583 10.02 30.50 -22.22
C GLY A 583 10.95 29.40 -22.74
N SER A 584 10.83 29.11 -24.04
CA SER A 584 11.71 28.19 -24.77
C SER A 584 13.09 28.81 -25.03
N PRO A 585 14.19 28.03 -24.97
CA PRO A 585 15.50 28.50 -25.43
C PRO A 585 15.62 28.48 -26.96
N ALA A 586 16.37 29.44 -27.51
CA ALA A 586 16.63 29.58 -28.94
C ALA A 586 17.69 28.57 -29.45
N PRO A 587 17.70 28.24 -30.75
CA PRO A 587 18.69 27.32 -31.33
C PRO A 587 20.06 28.01 -31.59
N PRO A 588 21.18 27.28 -31.52
CA PRO A 588 22.50 27.81 -31.87
C PRO A 588 22.71 27.90 -33.39
N ALA A 589 23.50 28.88 -33.82
CA ALA A 589 23.80 29.15 -35.23
C ALA A 589 24.88 28.20 -35.82
N HIS A 590 24.82 28.00 -37.14
CA HIS A 590 25.85 27.29 -37.92
C HIS A 590 27.05 28.18 -38.25
N SER A 591 28.27 27.59 -38.28
CA SER A 591 29.28 27.66 -39.38
C SER A 591 30.71 27.39 -38.86
N PRO A 592 31.68 27.02 -39.71
CA PRO A 592 31.61 26.29 -40.99
C PRO A 592 32.55 25.06 -40.99
N ARG A 593 32.80 24.50 -42.19
CA ARG A 593 33.67 23.34 -42.44
C ARG A 593 35.16 23.62 -42.20
N GLY A 594 35.87 22.56 -41.79
CA GLY A 594 37.33 22.38 -41.85
C GLY A 594 37.59 20.89 -41.76
#